data_AF-A0A3C0Z356-F1
#
_entry.id   AF-A0A3C0Z356-F1
#
_cell.length_a   1.000
_cell.length_b   1.000
_cell.length_c   1.000
_cell.angle_alpha   90.00
_cell.angle_beta   90.00
_cell.angle_gamma   90.00
#
_symmetry.space_group_name_H-M   'P 1'
#
loop_
_entity.id
_entity.type
_entity.pdbx_description
1 polymer ?
#
loop_
_entity_poly.entity_id
_entity_poly.type
_entity_poly.pdbx_seq_one_letter_code
_entity_poly.pdbx_strand_id
1 'polypeptide(L)'
;MSANEAVNIELKVAFPNAGIEFQLSAKDESGAIGFRLEAVNAATGAAVQMDVQTSPVLADWGRGYSRWLYRPRIAATFGESAITGTFLDGTSSEQVMDGLEMACDMIRQRFGLYQESILA
;
A
#
# COMPACT_ATOMS: atom_id res chain seq x y z
N MET A 1 -7.95 19.77 -26.36
CA MET A 1 -8.66 18.77 -25.54
C MET A 1 -7.66 17.68 -25.24
N SER A 2 -6.98 17.77 -24.11
CA SER A 2 -6.02 16.74 -23.69
C SER A 2 -6.82 15.55 -23.17
N ALA A 3 -6.46 14.34 -23.62
CA ALA A 3 -7.05 13.12 -23.10
C ALA A 3 -6.84 13.09 -21.57
N ASN A 4 -7.92 12.96 -20.79
CA ASN A 4 -7.82 12.51 -19.42
C ASN A 4 -7.25 11.09 -19.47
N GLU A 5 -5.94 10.93 -19.31
CA GLU A 5 -5.34 9.62 -19.10
C GLU A 5 -5.87 9.11 -17.76
N ALA A 6 -6.71 8.07 -17.83
CA ALA A 6 -7.20 7.42 -16.64
C ALA A 6 -6.02 6.77 -15.90
N VAL A 7 -5.80 7.18 -14.66
CA VAL A 7 -4.80 6.58 -13.78
C VAL A 7 -5.27 5.17 -13.44
N ASN A 8 -4.47 4.18 -13.83
CA ASN A 8 -4.65 2.78 -13.46
C ASN A 8 -3.29 2.15 -13.26
N ILE A 9 -2.81 2.21 -12.02
CA ILE A 9 -1.48 1.76 -11.62
C ILE A 9 -1.65 0.58 -10.68
N GLU A 10 -0.88 -0.47 -10.92
CA GLU A 10 -0.78 -1.64 -10.05
C GLU A 10 0.70 -1.93 -9.80
N LEU A 11 1.09 -2.02 -8.53
CA LEU A 11 2.46 -2.23 -8.08
C LEU A 11 2.53 -3.40 -7.12
N LYS A 12 3.63 -4.15 -7.19
CA LYS A 12 3.93 -5.24 -6.27
C LYS A 12 5.28 -5.01 -5.62
N VAL A 13 5.33 -5.13 -4.30
CA VAL A 13 6.55 -5.00 -3.50
C VAL A 13 6.72 -6.25 -2.66
N ALA A 14 7.58 -7.16 -3.13
CA ALA A 14 7.79 -8.46 -2.51
C ALA A 14 8.99 -8.47 -1.56
N PHE A 15 8.83 -9.13 -0.42
CA PHE A 15 9.86 -9.36 0.60
C PHE A 15 9.90 -10.85 0.95
N PRO A 16 10.57 -11.69 0.13
CA PRO A 16 10.56 -13.14 0.31
C PRO A 16 11.03 -13.60 1.69
N ASN A 17 12.07 -12.96 2.25
CA ASN A 17 12.56 -13.30 3.59
C ASN A 17 11.53 -13.01 4.68
N ALA A 18 10.79 -11.89 4.56
CA ALA A 18 9.69 -11.55 5.45
C ALA A 18 8.43 -12.40 5.21
N GLY A 19 8.38 -13.17 4.12
CA GLY A 19 7.23 -13.99 3.75
C GLY A 19 6.03 -13.22 3.18
N ILE A 20 6.18 -11.92 2.85
CA ILE A 20 5.07 -11.04 2.47
C ILE A 20 5.32 -10.31 1.15
N GLU A 21 4.28 -10.13 0.34
CA GLU A 21 4.21 -9.20 -0.78
C GLU A 21 3.08 -8.18 -0.53
N PHE A 22 3.36 -6.92 -0.82
CA PHE A 22 2.36 -5.86 -0.80
C PHE A 22 1.91 -5.55 -2.22
N GLN A 23 0.61 -5.52 -2.44
CA GLN A 23 -0.02 -5.17 -3.70
C GLN A 23 -0.68 -3.82 -3.55
N LEU A 24 -0.21 -2.82 -4.29
CA LEU A 24 -0.72 -1.46 -4.27
C LEU A 24 -1.45 -1.19 -5.58
N SER A 25 -2.54 -0.44 -5.51
CA SER A 25 -3.19 0.11 -6.70
C SER A 25 -3.62 1.55 -6.50
N ALA A 26 -3.53 2.31 -7.59
CA ALA A 26 -4.10 3.65 -7.71
C ALA A 26 -4.97 3.71 -8.97
N LYS A 27 -6.26 3.96 -8.80
CA LYS A 27 -7.25 3.90 -9.89
C LYS A 27 -8.14 5.12 -9.89
N ASP A 28 -8.44 5.67 -11.06
CA ASP A 28 -9.47 6.70 -11.18
C ASP A 28 -10.85 6.13 -10.84
N GLU A 29 -11.46 6.67 -9.80
CA GLU A 29 -12.77 6.31 -9.27
C GLU A 29 -13.64 7.57 -9.19
N SER A 30 -14.50 7.76 -10.20
CA SER A 30 -15.57 8.77 -10.18
C SER A 30 -15.14 10.21 -9.82
N GLY A 31 -13.94 10.63 -10.23
CA GLY A 31 -13.42 11.98 -10.01
C GLY A 31 -12.36 12.12 -8.93
N ALA A 32 -11.96 11.02 -8.28
CA ALA A 32 -10.79 10.95 -7.41
C ALA A 32 -9.95 9.72 -7.74
N ILE A 33 -8.66 9.73 -7.40
CA ILE A 33 -7.81 8.55 -7.56
C ILE A 33 -7.89 7.74 -6.27
N GLY A 34 -8.56 6.59 -6.31
CA GLY A 34 -8.64 5.61 -5.23
C GLY A 34 -7.30 4.92 -5.02
N PHE A 35 -6.93 4.69 -3.76
CA PHE A 35 -5.75 3.97 -3.33
C PHE A 35 -6.17 2.69 -2.59
N ARG A 36 -5.49 1.58 -2.86
CA ARG A 36 -5.63 0.34 -2.11
C ARG A 36 -4.29 -0.34 -1.92
N LEU A 37 -4.03 -0.83 -0.72
CA LEU A 37 -2.90 -1.69 -0.39
C LEU A 37 -3.40 -2.96 0.29
N GLU A 38 -2.97 -4.10 -0.23
CA GLU A 38 -3.23 -5.43 0.29
C GLU A 38 -1.92 -6.15 0.59
N ALA A 39 -1.95 -7.06 1.56
CA ALA A 39 -0.83 -7.92 1.89
C ALA A 39 -1.17 -9.37 1.49
N VAL A 40 -0.22 -10.05 0.84
CA VAL A 40 -0.34 -11.46 0.48
C VAL A 40 0.91 -12.22 0.91
N ASN A 41 0.77 -13.52 1.15
CA ASN A 41 1.89 -14.39 1.42
C ASN A 41 2.76 -14.49 0.16
N ALA A 42 4.05 -14.18 0.26
CA ALA A 42 4.94 -14.11 -0.89
C ALA A 42 5.17 -15.48 -1.57
N ALA A 43 5.01 -16.58 -0.85
CA ALA A 43 5.22 -17.92 -1.39
C ALA A 43 3.95 -18.50 -2.05
N THR A 44 2.77 -18.24 -1.47
CA THR A 44 1.50 -18.88 -1.90
C THR A 44 0.57 -17.93 -2.65
N GLY A 45 0.77 -16.61 -2.55
CA GLY A 45 -0.16 -15.60 -3.05
C GLY A 45 -1.46 -15.50 -2.25
N ALA A 46 -1.59 -16.23 -1.12
CA ALA A 46 -2.78 -16.16 -0.28
C ALA A 46 -2.90 -14.81 0.41
N ALA A 47 -4.13 -14.29 0.53
CA ALA A 47 -4.38 -13.05 1.25
C ALA A 47 -3.94 -13.15 2.72
N VAL A 48 -3.32 -12.09 3.23
CA VAL A 48 -2.82 -11.98 4.60
C VAL A 48 -3.60 -10.88 5.30
N GLN A 49 -4.21 -11.21 6.44
CA GLN A 49 -4.82 -10.21 7.31
C GLN A 49 -3.73 -9.47 8.08
N MET A 50 -3.84 -8.14 8.16
CA MET A 50 -2.98 -7.27 8.96
C MET A 50 -3.45 -7.23 10.42
N ASP A 51 -3.63 -8.40 11.03
CA ASP A 51 -4.05 -8.55 12.43
C ASP A 51 -2.94 -9.18 13.30
N VAL A 52 -3.14 -9.13 14.61
CA VAL A 52 -2.13 -9.59 15.59
C VAL A 52 -1.93 -11.11 15.54
N GLN A 53 -2.94 -11.88 15.12
CA GLN A 53 -2.84 -13.34 15.04
C GLN A 53 -1.96 -13.77 13.87
N THR A 54 -2.05 -13.05 12.76
CA THR A 54 -1.30 -13.31 11.54
C THR A 54 0.10 -12.72 11.60
N SER A 55 0.21 -11.47 12.06
CA SER A 55 1.49 -10.80 12.29
C SER A 55 1.34 -9.56 13.15
N PRO A 56 1.84 -9.57 14.41
CA PRO A 56 1.87 -8.38 15.26
C PRO A 56 2.58 -7.18 14.61
N VAL A 57 3.60 -7.46 13.79
CA VAL A 57 4.35 -6.45 13.03
C VAL A 57 3.46 -5.77 12.00
N LEU A 58 2.69 -6.54 11.21
CA LEU A 58 1.78 -5.98 10.21
C LEU A 58 0.65 -5.18 10.85
N ALA A 59 0.07 -5.69 11.94
CA ALA A 59 -1.03 -5.03 12.64
C ALA A 59 -0.64 -3.67 13.21
N ASP A 60 0.55 -3.57 13.82
CA ASP A 60 1.08 -2.30 14.33
C ASP A 60 1.45 -1.36 13.18
N TRP A 61 2.22 -1.86 12.20
CA TRP A 61 2.68 -1.06 11.08
C TRP A 61 1.53 -0.51 10.24
N GLY A 62 0.52 -1.32 9.88
CA GLY A 62 -0.57 -0.91 9.00
C GLY A 62 -1.37 0.27 9.55
N ARG A 63 -1.55 0.35 10.88
CA ARG A 63 -2.20 1.48 11.56
C ARG A 63 -1.36 2.75 11.55
N GLY A 64 -0.05 2.63 11.68
CA GLY A 64 0.87 3.77 11.57
C GLY A 64 0.98 4.26 10.13
N TYR A 65 1.11 3.32 9.20
CA TYR A 65 1.26 3.55 7.78
C TYR A 65 0.04 4.25 7.18
N SER A 66 -1.18 3.83 7.49
CA SER A 66 -2.40 4.49 7.01
C SER A 66 -2.48 5.98 7.39
N ARG A 67 -1.98 6.36 8.56
CA ARG A 67 -1.88 7.77 8.98
C ARG A 67 -0.74 8.49 8.28
N TRP A 68 0.40 7.82 8.14
CA TRP A 68 1.57 8.36 7.46
C TRP A 68 1.31 8.65 5.98
N LEU A 69 0.44 7.87 5.32
CA LEU A 69 0.02 8.04 3.93
C LEU A 69 -0.58 9.44 3.61
N TYR A 70 -0.97 10.22 4.60
CA TYR A 70 -1.33 11.61 4.37
C TYR A 70 -0.16 12.45 3.82
N ARG A 71 1.10 12.08 4.13
CA ARG A 71 2.31 12.74 3.61
C ARG A 71 2.45 12.61 2.08
N PRO A 72 2.32 11.43 1.47
CA PRO A 72 2.20 11.29 0.01
C PRO A 72 0.82 11.71 -0.55
N ARG A 73 0.04 12.52 0.20
CA ARG A 73 -1.28 13.04 -0.19
C ARG A 73 -2.35 11.96 -0.39
N ILE A 74 -2.34 10.92 0.44
CA ILE A 74 -3.37 9.86 0.42
C ILE A 74 -4.11 9.88 1.76
N ALA A 75 -5.40 10.22 1.72
CA ALA A 75 -6.28 10.07 2.88
C ALA A 75 -6.71 8.60 2.99
N ALA A 76 -6.12 7.85 3.91
CA ALA A 76 -6.32 6.41 4.02
C ALA A 76 -6.95 5.98 5.36
N THR A 77 -7.65 4.86 5.31
CA THR A 77 -8.23 4.14 6.44
C THR A 77 -7.64 2.75 6.50
N PHE A 78 -7.31 2.30 7.71
CA PHE A 78 -6.83 0.95 7.95
C PHE A 78 -8.01 -0.01 8.16
N GLY A 79 -8.00 -1.13 7.43
CA GLY A 79 -8.76 -2.33 7.71
C GLY A 79 -7.84 -3.55 7.77
N GLU A 80 -8.32 -4.64 8.37
CA GLU A 80 -7.50 -5.86 8.53
C GLU A 80 -7.15 -6.51 7.19
N SER A 81 -8.05 -6.46 6.21
CA SER A 81 -7.81 -7.02 4.88
C SER A 81 -7.04 -6.09 3.94
N ALA A 82 -7.21 -4.77 4.10
CA ALA A 82 -6.62 -3.77 3.21
C ALA A 82 -6.55 -2.39 3.86
N ILE A 83 -5.59 -1.58 3.40
CA ILE A 83 -5.60 -0.13 3.61
C ILE A 83 -6.22 0.49 2.37
N THR A 84 -7.29 1.26 2.54
CA THR A 84 -8.02 1.91 1.44
C THR A 84 -8.01 3.42 1.63
N GLY A 85 -8.05 4.18 0.55
CA GLY A 85 -8.04 5.63 0.63
C GLY A 85 -8.25 6.30 -0.71
N THR A 86 -8.08 7.62 -0.74
CA THR A 86 -8.09 8.42 -1.95
C THR A 86 -6.94 9.43 -1.92
N PHE A 87 -6.38 9.73 -3.09
CA PHE A 87 -5.50 10.88 -3.22
C PHE A 87 -6.29 12.17 -2.95
N LEU A 88 -5.65 13.14 -2.29
CA LEU A 88 -6.28 14.42 -1.96
C LEU A 88 -6.66 15.20 -3.22
N ASP A 89 -7.71 16.01 -3.12
CA ASP A 89 -8.15 16.87 -4.21
C ASP A 89 -7.01 17.75 -4.75
N GLY A 90 -6.99 17.93 -6.07
CA GLY A 90 -5.95 18.71 -6.75
C GLY A 90 -4.57 18.04 -6.74
N THR A 91 -4.48 16.73 -6.52
CA THR A 91 -3.25 15.97 -6.77
C THR A 91 -3.12 15.72 -8.27
N SER A 92 -2.00 16.16 -8.86
CA SER A 92 -1.67 15.89 -10.27
C SER A 92 -1.17 14.46 -10.46
N SER A 93 -1.16 13.97 -11.70
CA SER A 93 -0.64 12.63 -12.02
C SER A 93 0.83 12.44 -11.64
N GLU A 94 1.67 13.46 -11.78
CA GLU A 94 3.07 13.43 -11.32
C GLU A 94 3.15 13.24 -9.80
N GLN A 95 2.34 13.99 -9.05
CA GLN A 95 2.29 13.86 -7.59
C GLN A 95 1.69 12.53 -7.12
N VAL A 96 0.83 11.91 -7.92
CA VAL A 96 0.36 10.54 -7.67
C VAL A 96 1.51 9.56 -7.79
N MET A 97 2.32 9.68 -8.84
CA MET A 97 3.51 8.83 -9.03
C MET A 97 4.51 9.01 -7.89
N ASP A 98 4.84 10.26 -7.54
CA ASP A 98 5.73 10.57 -6.41
C ASP A 98 5.18 10.01 -5.10
N GLY A 99 3.87 10.14 -4.87
CA GLY A 99 3.20 9.63 -3.69
C GLY A 99 3.26 8.10 -3.59
N LEU A 100 3.06 7.41 -4.72
CA LEU A 100 3.20 5.95 -4.81
C LEU A 100 4.64 5.49 -4.62
N GLU A 101 5.61 6.21 -5.15
CA GLU A 101 7.03 5.93 -4.93
C GLU A 101 7.38 6.03 -3.44
N MET A 102 7.00 7.13 -2.79
CA MET A 102 7.19 7.29 -1.33
C MET A 102 6.52 6.18 -0.53
N ALA A 103 5.29 5.79 -0.92
CA ALA A 103 4.55 4.69 -0.31
C ALA A 103 5.34 3.37 -0.42
N CYS A 104 5.80 3.01 -1.62
CA CYS A 104 6.63 1.84 -1.85
C CYS A 104 7.95 1.89 -1.07
N ASP A 105 8.62 3.03 -1.01
CA ASP A 105 9.89 3.18 -0.30
C ASP A 105 9.75 3.02 1.20
N MET A 106 8.67 3.54 1.79
CA MET A 106 8.40 3.33 3.22
C MET A 106 8.16 1.84 3.54
N ILE A 107 7.47 1.12 2.65
CA ILE A 107 7.32 -0.34 2.76
C ILE A 107 8.70 -1.01 2.67
N ARG A 108 9.55 -0.64 1.70
CA ARG A 108 10.91 -1.18 1.54
C ARG A 108 11.78 -0.94 2.77
N GLN A 109 11.76 0.28 3.32
CA GLN A 109 12.50 0.62 4.54
C GLN A 109 12.07 -0.23 5.73
N ARG A 110 10.76 -0.55 5.83
CA ARG A 110 10.24 -1.35 6.94
C ARG A 110 10.52 -2.85 6.76
N PHE A 111 10.25 -3.41 5.59
CA PHE A 111 10.24 -4.86 5.40
C PHE A 111 11.50 -5.43 4.74
N GLY A 112 12.33 -4.59 4.13
CA GLY A 112 13.58 -5.00 3.48
C GLY A 112 14.67 -5.48 4.45
N LEU A 113 14.49 -5.28 5.75
CA LEU A 113 15.48 -5.62 6.78
C LEU A 113 15.27 -7.02 7.40
N TYR A 114 14.08 -7.61 7.23
CA TYR A 114 13.77 -8.91 7.83
C TYR A 114 14.57 -10.03 7.18
N GLN A 115 15.16 -10.88 8.02
CA GLN A 115 15.87 -12.10 7.61
C GLN A 115 15.01 -13.36 7.76
N GLU A 116 13.85 -13.23 8.42
CA GLU A 116 12.92 -14.31 8.72
C GLU A 116 11.48 -13.82 8.52
N SER A 117 10.57 -14.78 8.37
CA SER A 117 9.15 -14.51 8.15
C SER A 117 8.57 -13.71 9.30
N ILE A 118 7.73 -12.72 8.96
CA ILE A 118 6.94 -11.98 9.95
C ILE A 118 5.54 -12.58 10.16
N LEU A 119 5.20 -13.59 9.35
CA LEU A 119 3.93 -14.32 9.43
C LEU A 119 4.06 -15.45 10.45
N ALA A 120 3.02 -15.63 11.25
CA ALA A 120 2.89 -16.71 12.24
C ALA A 120 2.72 -18.10 11.60
#